data_AF-A0A937THS5-F1
#
_entry.id   AF-A0A937THS5-F1
#
_cell.length_a   1.000
_cell.length_b   1.000
_cell.length_c   1.000
_cell.angle_alpha   90.00
_cell.angle_beta   90.00
_cell.angle_gamma   90.00
#
_symmetry.space_group_name_H-M   'P 1'
#
loop_
_entity.id
_entity.type
_entity.pdbx_description
1 polymer ?
#
loop_
_entity_poly.entity_id
_entity_poly.type
_entity_poly.pdbx_seq_one_letter_code
_entity_poly.pdbx_strand_id
1 'polypeptide(L)'
;MSETAIIVTQKENIKEILKAAMIEIEKEKEDNRPDKLYTINQVAKRLGRAHETISKLVKRGVIRSTKDGLITESAINDYLGQ
;
A
#
# COMPACT_ATOMS: atom_id res chain seq x y z
N MET A 1 1.12 0.24 -36.67
CA MET A 1 1.95 0.39 -35.47
C MET A 1 3.21 -0.41 -35.73
N SER A 2 4.35 0.26 -35.89
CA SER A 2 5.61 -0.40 -36.24
C SER A 2 6.08 -1.21 -35.03
N GLU A 3 6.17 -2.54 -35.15
CA GLU A 3 6.75 -3.38 -34.12
C GLU A 3 8.25 -3.06 -34.01
N THR A 4 8.65 -2.41 -32.92
CA THR A 4 10.05 -2.19 -32.61
C THR A 4 10.64 -3.50 -32.09
N ALA A 5 11.38 -4.22 -32.95
CA ALA A 5 12.09 -5.42 -32.53
C ALA A 5 13.29 -5.03 -31.64
N ILE A 6 13.31 -5.54 -30.41
CA ILE A 6 14.45 -5.39 -29.50
C ILE A 6 15.41 -6.56 -29.75
N ILE A 7 16.58 -6.26 -30.34
CA ILE A 7 17.62 -7.27 -30.60
C ILE A 7 18.66 -7.18 -29.48
N VAL A 8 18.76 -8.23 -28.67
CA VAL A 8 19.71 -8.31 -27.56
C VAL A 8 20.91 -9.17 -27.96
N THR A 9 22.08 -8.56 -28.06
CA THR A 9 23.31 -9.20 -28.59
C THR A 9 24.31 -9.62 -27.51
N GLN A 10 24.12 -9.18 -26.26
CA GLN A 10 24.97 -9.49 -25.12
C GLN A 10 24.16 -10.14 -23.99
N LYS A 11 24.74 -11.13 -23.32
CA LYS A 11 24.06 -11.88 -22.25
C LYS A 11 23.80 -11.02 -21.02
N GLU A 12 24.68 -10.05 -20.77
CA GLU A 12 24.61 -9.09 -19.68
C GLU A 12 23.34 -8.22 -19.82
N ASN A 13 23.06 -7.74 -21.03
CA ASN A 13 21.88 -6.95 -21.34
C ASN A 13 20.57 -7.73 -21.11
N ILE A 14 20.56 -9.05 -21.35
CA ILE A 14 19.40 -9.90 -21.06
C ILE A 14 19.07 -9.86 -19.55
N LYS A 15 20.09 -9.95 -18.69
CA LYS A 15 19.88 -9.90 -17.23
C LYS A 15 19.33 -8.55 -16.78
N GLU A 16 19.85 -7.46 -17.35
CA GLU A 16 19.38 -6.11 -17.02
C GLU A 16 17.93 -5.89 -17.43
N ILE A 17 17.56 -6.30 -18.65
CA ILE A 17 16.18 -6.21 -19.15
C ILE A 17 15.23 -7.03 -18.28
N LEU A 18 15.59 -8.27 -17.95
CA LEU A 18 14.76 -9.12 -17.08
C LEU A 18 14.60 -8.52 -15.68
N LYS A 19 15.68 -7.94 -15.13
CA LYS A 19 15.63 -7.29 -13.82
C LYS A 19 14.73 -6.05 -13.84
N ALA A 20 14.82 -5.23 -14.88
CA ALA A 20 13.96 -4.07 -15.06
C ALA A 20 12.48 -4.48 -15.16
N ALA A 21 12.18 -5.48 -15.99
CA ALA A 21 10.82 -6.00 -16.13
C ALA A 21 10.27 -6.58 -14.81
N MET A 22 11.09 -7.28 -14.02
CA MET A 22 10.67 -7.78 -12.71
C MET A 22 10.35 -6.64 -11.72
N ILE A 23 11.17 -5.58 -11.70
CA ILE A 23 10.92 -4.41 -10.85
C ILE A 23 9.60 -3.73 -11.23
N GLU A 24 9.32 -3.61 -12.53
CA GLU A 24 8.08 -3.02 -13.03
C GLU A 24 6.86 -3.85 -12.61
N ILE A 25 6.91 -5.17 -12.79
CA ILE A 25 5.86 -6.09 -12.34
C ILE A 25 5.65 -6.03 -10.83
N GLU A 26 6.72 -5.90 -10.04
CA GLU A 26 6.61 -5.79 -8.58
C GLU A 26 5.95 -4.47 -8.15
N LYS A 27 6.31 -3.36 -8.80
CA LYS A 27 5.66 -2.06 -8.56
C LYS A 27 4.18 -2.10 -8.91
N GLU A 28 3.82 -2.64 -10.07
CA GLU A 28 2.42 -2.80 -10.44
C GLU A 28 1.65 -3.66 -9.43
N LYS A 29 2.27 -4.71 -8.89
CA LYS A 29 1.67 -5.52 -7.84
C LYS A 29 1.52 -4.76 -6.53
N GLU A 30 2.43 -3.85 -6.20
CA GLU A 30 2.36 -3.03 -4.99
C GLU A 30 1.27 -1.98 -5.12
N ASP A 31 1.18 -1.30 -6.26
CA ASP A 31 0.15 -0.31 -6.56
C ASP A 31 -1.27 -0.92 -6.60
N ASN A 32 -1.38 -2.18 -7.04
CA ASN A 32 -2.66 -2.88 -7.12
C ASN A 32 -3.00 -3.72 -5.87
N ARG A 33 -2.17 -3.71 -4.82
CA ARG A 33 -2.50 -4.43 -3.59
C ARG A 33 -3.65 -3.72 -2.87
N PRO A 34 -4.70 -4.46 -2.47
CA PRO A 34 -5.75 -3.88 -1.66
C PRO A 34 -5.14 -3.36 -0.35
N ASP A 35 -5.57 -2.16 0.03
CA ASP A 35 -5.11 -1.52 1.26
C ASP A 35 -5.39 -2.41 2.47
N LYS A 36 -4.43 -2.50 3.38
CA LYS A 36 -4.57 -3.35 4.57
C LYS A 36 -5.62 -2.74 5.48
N LEU A 37 -6.55 -3.59 5.91
CA LEU A 37 -7.63 -3.19 6.81
C LEU A 37 -7.34 -3.66 8.23
N TYR A 38 -7.57 -2.77 9.18
CA TYR A 38 -7.34 -3.00 10.60
C TYR A 38 -8.60 -2.71 11.41
N THR A 39 -8.83 -3.52 12.42
CA THR A 39 -9.84 -3.24 13.44
C THR A 39 -9.38 -2.08 14.34
N ILE A 40 -10.33 -1.37 14.96
CA ILE A 40 -10.05 -0.32 15.96
C ILE A 40 -9.11 -0.84 17.06
N ASN A 41 -9.28 -2.10 17.49
CA ASN A 41 -8.41 -2.74 18.47
C ASN A 41 -6.96 -2.91 17.98
N GLN A 42 -6.75 -3.31 16.73
CA GLN A 42 -5.40 -3.42 16.16
C GLN A 42 -4.73 -2.06 16.04
N VAL A 43 -5.48 -1.04 15.59
CA VAL A 43 -4.97 0.33 15.50
C VAL A 43 -4.66 0.90 16.89
N ALA A 44 -5.51 0.65 17.89
CA ALA A 44 -5.29 1.05 19.28
C ALA A 44 -3.98 0.47 19.84
N LYS A 45 -3.74 -0.83 19.60
CA LYS A 45 -2.47 -1.50 19.98
C LYS A 45 -1.28 -0.90 19.25
N ARG A 46 -1.39 -0.67 17.94
CA ARG A 46 -0.32 -0.10 17.11
C ARG A 46 0.07 1.31 17.54
N LEU A 47 -0.92 2.14 17.86
CA LEU A 47 -0.71 3.54 18.25
C LEU A 47 -0.44 3.71 19.76
N GLY A 48 -0.48 2.64 20.55
CA GLY A 48 -0.32 2.69 22.01
C GLY A 48 -1.42 3.49 22.71
N ARG A 49 -2.65 3.46 22.19
CA ARG A 49 -3.80 4.24 22.70
C ARG A 49 -4.92 3.32 23.16
N ALA A 50 -5.78 3.82 24.04
CA ALA A 50 -6.98 3.10 24.45
C ALA A 50 -7.95 2.93 23.26
N HIS A 51 -8.62 1.78 23.19
CA HIS A 51 -9.63 1.48 22.16
C HIS A 51 -10.67 2.60 22.01
N GLU A 52 -11.21 3.09 23.14
CA GLU A 52 -12.18 4.19 23.16
C GLU A 52 -11.66 5.49 22.54
N THR A 53 -10.35 5.74 22.63
CA THR A 53 -9.76 6.93 22.01
C THR A 53 -9.80 6.81 20.50
N ILE A 54 -9.40 5.67 19.94
CA ILE A 54 -9.45 5.44 18.49
C ILE A 54 -10.90 5.44 18.00
N SER A 55 -11.82 4.78 18.74
CA SER A 55 -13.26 4.79 18.44
C SER A 55 -13.83 6.22 18.37
N LYS A 56 -13.46 7.09 19.31
CA LYS A 56 -13.85 8.51 19.28
C LYS A 56 -13.26 9.27 18.09
N LEU A 57 -11.99 9.02 17.74
CA LEU A 57 -11.35 9.64 16.58
C LEU A 57 -12.04 9.25 15.28
N VAL A 58 -12.41 7.97 15.14
CA VAL A 58 -13.17 7.47 13.98
C VAL A 58 -14.56 8.10 13.93
N LYS A 59 -15.32 8.09 15.04
CA LYS A 59 -16.66 8.70 15.10
C LYS A 59 -16.68 10.19 14.80
N ARG A 60 -15.60 10.90 15.16
CA ARG A 60 -15.41 12.33 14.85
C ARG A 60 -14.96 12.59 13.40
N GLY A 61 -14.68 11.54 12.63
CA GLY A 61 -14.15 11.65 11.26
C GLY A 61 -12.68 12.07 11.18
N VAL A 62 -11.94 12.05 12.30
CA VAL A 62 -10.50 12.38 12.33
C VAL A 62 -9.69 11.26 11.69
N ILE A 63 -10.07 10.00 11.95
CA ILE A 63 -9.51 8.82 11.28
C ILE A 63 -10.61 8.26 10.38
N ARG A 64 -10.33 8.13 9.09
CA ARG A 64 -11.28 7.56 8.12
C ARG A 64 -11.44 6.06 8.36
N SER A 65 -12.67 5.55 8.24
CA SER A 65 -12.97 4.12 8.34
C SER A 65 -13.97 3.69 7.28
N THR A 66 -14.01 2.39 7.00
CA THR A 66 -15.07 1.77 6.22
C THR A 66 -16.40 1.78 6.98
N LYS A 67 -17.49 1.45 6.30
CA LYS A 67 -18.82 1.33 6.92
C LYS A 67 -18.85 0.28 8.05
N ASP A 68 -18.02 -0.74 7.94
CA ASP A 68 -17.89 -1.81 8.94
C ASP A 68 -16.93 -1.45 10.09
N GLY A 69 -16.39 -0.23 10.11
CA GLY A 69 -15.51 0.26 11.17
C GLY A 69 -14.06 -0.23 11.06
N LEU A 70 -13.64 -0.72 9.89
CA LEU A 70 -12.24 -1.04 9.60
C LEU A 70 -11.48 0.21 9.14
N ILE A 71 -10.22 0.32 9.53
CA ILE A 71 -9.35 1.46 9.24
C ILE A 71 -8.29 0.99 8.25
N THR A 72 -8.12 1.71 7.14
CA THR A 72 -7.08 1.41 6.14
C THR A 72 -5.69 1.82 6.61
N GLU A 73 -4.63 1.21 6.09
CA GLU A 73 -3.26 1.63 6.35
C GLU A 73 -3.06 3.09 5.96
N SER A 74 -3.59 3.49 4.80
CA SER A 74 -3.59 4.88 4.33
C SER A 74 -4.20 5.85 5.35
N ALA A 75 -5.34 5.52 5.94
CA ALA A 75 -5.99 6.38 6.93
C ALA A 75 -5.19 6.49 8.25
N ILE A 76 -4.43 5.45 8.61
CA ILE A 76 -3.51 5.48 9.75
C ILE A 76 -2.33 6.40 9.44
N ASN A 77 -1.75 6.29 8.24
CA ASN A 77 -0.61 7.10 7.80
C ASN A 77 -0.99 8.57 7.69
N ASP A 78 -2.15 8.89 7.09
CA ASP A 78 -2.70 10.25 7.02
C ASP A 78 -2.81 10.88 8.42
N TYR A 79 -3.30 10.12 9.39
CA TYR A 79 -3.43 10.57 10.78
C TYR A 79 -2.08 10.82 11.45
N LEU A 80 -1.06 10.03 11.11
CA LEU A 80 0.32 10.20 11.60
C LEU A 80 1.09 11.29 10.83
N GLY A 81 0.58 11.77 9.70
CA GLY A 81 1.27 12.70 8.81
C GLY A 81 2.42 12.07 8.04
N GLN A 82 2.27 10.80 7.63
CA GLN A 82 3.26 10.01 6.90
C GLN A 82 2.83 9.75 5.45
#